data_AF-A0A562R4A3-F1
#
_entry.id   AF-A0A562R4A3-F1
#
_cell.length_a   1.000
_cell.length_b   1.000
_cell.length_c   1.000
_cell.angle_alpha   90.00
_cell.angle_beta   90.00
_cell.angle_gamma   90.00
#
_symmetry.space_group_name_H-M   'P 1'
#
loop_
_entity.id
_entity.type
_entity.pdbx_description
1 polymer ?
#
loop_
_entity_poly.entity_id
_entity_poly.type
_entity_poly.pdbx_seq_one_letter_code
_entity_poly.pdbx_strand_id
1 'polypeptide(L)'
;MAFDLGNLLQQYLGGAADPARAEQDFTHAAQQAPQSSVASGVTEAFRSDQTPPFADMVSQLFGRSDPQQRAGMLNQLLANVSPAMLTALAGSIGGLFGQNGQPQVTAEQAEKITPAQVQEIATTAEQHNPGIVDRIGDFYAQHPQLIQALGGAALAIVLGKMAQSHR
;
A
#
# COMPACT_ATOMS: atom_id res chain seq x y z
N MET A 1 19.28 -16.03 21.11
CA MET A 1 20.09 -15.13 20.28
C MET A 1 19.24 -13.91 19.97
N ALA A 2 19.65 -12.72 20.41
CA ALA A 2 18.89 -11.50 20.18
C ALA A 2 18.98 -11.15 18.69
N PHE A 3 17.85 -11.08 18.02
CA PHE A 3 17.76 -10.45 16.70
C PHE A 3 18.31 -9.03 16.81
N ASP A 4 19.43 -8.77 16.16
CA ASP A 4 20.10 -7.48 16.17
C ASP A 4 19.41 -6.54 15.19
N LEU A 5 18.25 -6.04 15.64
CA LEU A 5 17.43 -5.04 14.94
C LEU A 5 18.25 -3.79 14.57
N GLY A 6 19.24 -3.45 15.40
CA GLY A 6 20.17 -2.34 15.15
C GLY A 6 20.97 -2.58 13.87
N ASN A 7 21.58 -3.76 13.73
CA ASN A 7 22.37 -4.11 12.56
C ASN A 7 21.51 -4.26 11.28
N LEU A 8 20.28 -4.78 11.38
CA LEU A 8 19.38 -4.89 10.22
C LEU A 8 18.87 -3.52 9.74
N LEU A 9 18.51 -2.63 10.68
CA LEU A 9 18.20 -1.24 10.33
C LEU A 9 19.42 -0.51 9.78
N GLN A 10 20.63 -0.74 10.30
CA GLN A 10 21.88 -0.16 9.75
C GLN A 10 22.24 -0.70 8.37
N GLN A 11 21.92 -1.97 8.08
CA GLN A 11 22.07 -2.54 6.73
C GLN A 11 21.13 -1.86 5.72
N TYR A 12 19.93 -1.51 6.18
CA TYR A 12 18.90 -0.87 5.35
C TYR A 12 19.08 0.64 5.20
N LEU A 13 19.44 1.33 6.29
CA LEU A 13 19.75 2.75 6.33
C LEU A 13 21.14 3.07 5.74
N GLY A 14 22.04 2.08 5.70
CA GLY A 14 23.41 2.19 5.18
C GLY A 14 23.55 2.14 3.65
N GLY A 15 22.44 2.07 2.90
CA GLY A 15 22.44 2.29 1.46
C GLY A 15 22.66 1.06 0.56
N ALA A 16 22.56 -0.16 1.08
CA ALA A 16 22.61 -1.38 0.27
C ALA A 16 21.62 -2.45 0.76
N ALA A 17 20.39 -2.04 1.04
CA ALA A 17 19.29 -3.01 0.97
C ALA A 17 19.09 -3.37 -0.49
N ASP A 18 19.66 -4.51 -0.89
CA ASP A 18 19.45 -5.05 -2.21
C ASP A 18 17.94 -5.29 -2.37
N PRO A 19 17.24 -4.53 -3.23
CA PRO A 19 15.79 -4.63 -3.33
C PRO A 19 15.35 -6.05 -3.70
N ALA A 20 16.20 -6.78 -4.45
CA ALA A 20 15.96 -8.18 -4.78
C ALA A 20 16.06 -9.11 -3.55
N ARG A 21 16.95 -8.84 -2.59
CA ARG A 21 16.99 -9.60 -1.32
C ARG A 21 15.81 -9.27 -0.43
N ALA A 22 15.44 -8.00 -0.32
CA ALA A 22 14.27 -7.57 0.42
C ALA A 22 12.98 -8.26 -0.05
N GLU A 23 12.81 -8.37 -1.37
CA GLU A 23 11.69 -9.08 -1.98
C GLU A 23 11.72 -10.58 -1.66
N GLN A 24 12.89 -11.23 -1.72
CA GLN A 24 13.05 -12.64 -1.41
C GLN A 24 12.80 -12.94 0.08
N ASP A 25 13.34 -12.13 0.97
CA ASP A 25 13.19 -12.23 2.43
C ASP A 25 11.72 -12.00 2.81
N PHE A 26 11.07 -10.98 2.22
CA PHE A 26 9.65 -10.73 2.42
C PHE A 26 8.80 -11.90 1.93
N THR A 27 9.11 -12.45 0.75
CA THR A 27 8.36 -13.58 0.20
C THR A 27 8.48 -14.82 1.10
N HIS A 28 9.67 -15.11 1.63
CA HIS A 28 9.86 -16.20 2.60
C HIS A 28 9.12 -15.95 3.92
N ALA A 29 9.22 -14.73 4.47
CA ALA A 29 8.56 -14.38 5.72
C ALA A 29 7.03 -14.39 5.58
N ALA A 30 6.48 -13.88 4.47
CA ALA A 30 5.05 -13.83 4.20
C ALA A 30 4.44 -15.22 3.97
N GLN A 31 5.21 -16.18 3.45
CA GLN A 31 4.77 -17.57 3.33
C GLN A 31 4.68 -18.29 4.69
N GLN A 32 5.51 -17.90 5.66
CA GLN A 32 5.58 -18.55 6.97
C GLN A 32 4.75 -17.84 8.04
N ALA A 33 4.53 -16.54 7.90
CA ALA A 33 3.77 -15.73 8.83
C ALA A 33 2.26 -15.80 8.56
N PRO A 34 1.41 -15.70 9.60
CA PRO A 34 -0.02 -15.56 9.40
C PRO A 34 -0.34 -14.23 8.71
N GLN A 35 -1.35 -14.23 7.83
CA GLN A 35 -1.75 -13.07 7.03
C GLN A 35 -2.03 -11.83 7.89
N SER A 36 -2.57 -12.00 9.09
CA SER A 36 -2.79 -10.93 10.07
C SER A 36 -1.50 -10.23 10.50
N SER A 37 -0.39 -10.95 10.61
CA SER A 37 0.92 -10.39 10.95
C SER A 37 1.52 -9.60 9.78
N VAL A 38 1.32 -10.08 8.55
CA VAL A 38 1.73 -9.37 7.34
C VAL A 38 0.92 -8.08 7.19
N ALA A 39 -0.40 -8.14 7.32
CA ALA A 39 -1.28 -6.97 7.27
C ALA A 39 -0.89 -5.94 8.33
N SER A 40 -0.72 -6.37 9.58
CA SER A 40 -0.27 -5.49 10.68
C SER A 40 1.08 -4.85 10.38
N GLY A 41 2.02 -5.59 9.80
CA GLY A 41 3.33 -5.06 9.39
C GLY A 41 3.23 -4.02 8.28
N VAL A 42 2.38 -4.25 7.28
CA VAL A 42 2.14 -3.32 6.17
C VAL A 42 1.42 -2.06 6.65
N THR A 43 0.40 -2.19 7.49
CA THR A 43 -0.31 -1.07 8.09
C THR A 43 0.61 -0.22 8.96
N GLU A 44 1.45 -0.84 9.79
CA GLU A 44 2.43 -0.12 10.60
C GLU A 44 3.45 0.60 9.73
N ALA A 45 3.90 -0.05 8.64
CA ALA A 45 4.75 0.60 7.66
C ALA A 45 4.06 1.84 7.08
N PHE A 46 2.79 1.74 6.69
CA PHE A 46 2.05 2.89 6.18
C PHE A 46 1.78 4.01 7.20
N ARG A 47 1.74 3.68 8.50
CA ARG A 47 1.53 4.63 9.59
C ARG A 47 2.82 5.21 10.17
N SER A 48 3.98 4.65 9.79
CA SER A 48 5.25 5.02 10.40
C SER A 48 5.68 6.41 9.95
N ASP A 49 6.10 7.26 10.89
CA ASP A 49 6.71 8.57 10.60
C ASP A 49 8.01 8.48 9.78
N GLN A 50 8.59 7.28 9.69
CA GLN A 50 9.79 7.00 8.88
C GLN A 50 9.47 6.68 7.42
N THR A 51 8.19 6.54 7.08
CA THR A 51 7.73 6.37 5.71
C THR A 51 7.16 7.67 5.15
N PRO A 52 7.18 7.84 3.82
CA PRO A 52 6.46 8.94 3.19
C PRO A 52 4.97 8.91 3.59
N PRO A 53 4.22 10.00 3.44
CA PRO A 53 2.77 9.98 3.66
C PRO A 53 2.11 8.83 2.88
N PHE A 54 1.06 8.23 3.47
CA PHE A 54 0.31 7.14 2.84
C PHE A 54 -0.07 7.48 1.39
N ALA A 55 -0.56 8.70 1.17
CA ALA A 55 -0.92 9.21 -0.15
C ALA A 55 0.25 9.28 -1.15
N ASP A 56 1.46 9.65 -0.71
CA ASP A 56 2.66 9.68 -1.55
C ASP A 56 3.11 8.27 -1.93
N MET A 57 3.10 7.33 -0.98
CA MET A 57 3.40 5.92 -1.28
C MET A 57 2.40 5.35 -2.29
N VAL A 58 1.12 5.63 -2.07
CA VAL A 58 0.03 5.18 -2.95
C VAL A 58 0.16 5.76 -4.36
N SER A 59 0.50 7.05 -4.48
CA SER A 59 0.75 7.73 -5.77
C SER A 59 1.93 7.12 -6.52
N GLN A 60 3.05 6.90 -5.82
CA GLN A 60 4.25 6.31 -6.42
C GLN A 60 4.02 4.86 -6.86
N LEU A 61 3.33 4.08 -6.03
CA LEU A 61 2.88 2.73 -6.36
C LEU A 61 2.03 2.73 -7.60
N PHE A 62 1.02 3.59 -7.64
CA PHE A 62 0.10 3.70 -8.75
C PHE A 62 0.86 3.99 -10.05
N GLY A 63 1.80 4.94 -10.03
CA GLY A 63 2.63 5.28 -11.18
C GLY A 63 3.50 4.12 -11.69
N ARG A 64 3.93 3.22 -10.81
CA ARG A 64 4.77 2.05 -11.14
C ARG A 64 3.98 0.77 -11.46
N SER A 65 2.71 0.72 -11.09
CA SER A 65 1.84 -0.44 -11.24
C SER A 65 1.25 -0.54 -12.66
N ASP A 66 0.90 -1.75 -13.08
CA ASP A 66 0.19 -2.00 -14.34
C ASP A 66 -1.29 -1.57 -14.28
N PRO A 67 -1.96 -1.31 -15.42
CA PRO A 67 -3.37 -0.90 -15.48
C PRO A 67 -4.33 -1.75 -14.62
N GLN A 68 -4.12 -3.07 -14.61
CA GLN A 68 -4.95 -4.01 -13.85
C GLN A 68 -4.73 -3.89 -12.34
N GLN A 69 -3.49 -3.65 -11.91
CA GLN A 69 -3.12 -3.45 -10.51
C GLN A 69 -3.62 -2.08 -10.02
N ARG A 70 -3.44 -1.04 -10.85
CA ARG A 70 -3.98 0.31 -10.63
C ARG A 70 -5.49 0.28 -10.40
N ALA A 71 -6.22 -0.44 -11.25
CA ALA A 71 -7.66 -0.63 -11.10
C ALA A 71 -8.02 -1.33 -9.79
N GLY A 72 -7.33 -2.43 -9.44
CA GLY A 72 -7.54 -3.13 -8.17
C GLY A 72 -7.31 -2.24 -6.95
N MET A 73 -6.23 -1.45 -6.96
CA MET A 73 -5.90 -0.50 -5.90
C MET A 73 -6.94 0.61 -5.77
N LEU A 74 -7.37 1.18 -6.89
CA LEU A 74 -8.44 2.19 -6.91
C LEU A 74 -9.74 1.61 -6.40
N ASN A 75 -10.12 0.40 -6.82
CA ASN A 75 -11.30 -0.28 -6.30
C ASN A 75 -11.23 -0.47 -4.79
N GLN A 76 -10.06 -0.81 -4.26
CA GLN A 76 -9.88 -0.96 -2.82
C GLN A 76 -9.96 0.37 -2.08
N LEU A 77 -9.36 1.44 -2.62
CA LEU A 77 -9.51 2.79 -2.06
C LEU A 77 -10.98 3.20 -2.07
N LEU A 78 -11.64 3.09 -3.22
CA LEU A 78 -13.01 3.53 -3.43
C LEU A 78 -14.04 2.69 -2.65
N ALA A 79 -13.82 1.40 -2.46
CA ALA A 79 -14.65 0.54 -1.62
C ALA A 79 -14.60 0.96 -0.14
N ASN A 80 -13.53 1.63 0.26
CA ASN A 80 -13.32 2.11 1.63
C ASN A 80 -13.58 3.62 1.80
N VAL A 81 -13.77 4.33 0.69
CA VAL A 81 -14.18 5.73 0.63
C VAL A 81 -15.70 5.79 0.78
N SER A 82 -16.17 6.51 1.79
CA SER A 82 -17.61 6.68 2.05
C SER A 82 -18.33 7.31 0.84
N PRO A 83 -19.61 6.99 0.59
CA PRO A 83 -20.38 7.58 -0.53
C PRO A 83 -20.35 9.11 -0.57
N ALA A 84 -20.31 9.76 0.61
CA ALA A 84 -20.17 11.22 0.73
C ALA A 84 -18.86 11.75 0.12
N MET A 85 -17.74 11.06 0.35
CA MET A 85 -16.44 11.40 -0.22
C MET A 85 -16.40 11.09 -1.71
N LEU A 86 -17.00 9.98 -2.14
CA LEU A 86 -17.18 9.66 -3.55
C LEU A 86 -17.90 10.80 -4.29
N THR A 87 -18.88 11.42 -3.63
CA THR A 87 -19.62 12.57 -4.18
C THR A 87 -18.75 13.82 -4.26
N ALA A 88 -17.87 14.04 -3.27
CA ALA A 88 -16.89 15.13 -3.30
C ALA A 88 -15.87 14.94 -4.43
N LEU A 89 -15.40 13.70 -4.62
CA LEU A 89 -14.48 13.31 -5.70
C LEU A 89 -15.18 13.17 -7.06
N ALA A 90 -16.51 13.03 -7.10
CA ALA A 90 -17.25 12.97 -8.36
C ALA A 90 -17.12 14.26 -9.18
N GLY A 91 -16.79 15.40 -8.55
CA GLY A 91 -16.48 16.64 -9.28
C GLY A 91 -15.18 16.58 -10.07
N SER A 92 -14.18 15.83 -9.60
CA SER A 92 -12.84 15.72 -10.22
C SER A 92 -12.65 14.41 -11.02
N ILE A 93 -13.34 13.34 -10.62
CA ILE A 93 -13.13 11.96 -11.11
C ILE A 93 -14.46 11.35 -11.61
N GLY A 94 -15.57 12.08 -11.57
CA GLY A 94 -16.91 11.55 -11.86
C GLY A 94 -17.13 11.05 -13.28
N GLY A 95 -16.31 11.45 -14.25
CA GLY A 95 -16.32 10.87 -15.60
C GLY A 95 -15.67 9.47 -15.69
N LEU A 96 -14.97 9.05 -14.64
CA LEU A 96 -14.24 7.78 -14.56
C LEU A 96 -15.00 6.74 -13.73
N PHE A 97 -15.92 7.16 -12.86
CA PHE A 97 -16.85 6.25 -12.20
C PHE A 97 -17.80 5.63 -13.22
N GLY A 98 -17.84 4.30 -13.26
CA GLY A 98 -18.58 3.55 -14.26
C GLY A 98 -20.04 4.01 -14.41
N GLN A 99 -20.51 3.98 -15.65
CA GLN A 99 -21.83 4.41 -16.13
C GLN A 99 -23.05 3.80 -15.38
N ASN A 100 -22.80 2.83 -14.48
CA ASN A 100 -23.79 2.06 -13.73
C ASN A 100 -23.82 2.37 -12.22
N GLY A 101 -23.11 3.39 -11.74
CA GLY A 101 -23.14 3.80 -10.32
C GLY A 101 -22.47 2.82 -9.36
N GLN A 102 -21.70 1.86 -9.88
CA GLN A 102 -20.86 0.97 -9.07
C GLN A 102 -19.43 1.53 -9.01
N PRO A 103 -18.78 1.52 -7.83
CA PRO A 103 -17.45 2.11 -7.63
C PRO A 103 -16.31 1.27 -8.24
N GLN A 104 -16.56 0.62 -9.38
CA GLN A 104 -15.64 -0.30 -10.01
C GLN A 104 -14.87 0.37 -11.14
N VAL A 105 -13.61 0.70 -10.88
CA VAL A 105 -12.64 1.20 -11.84
C VAL A 105 -12.08 0.02 -12.64
N THR A 106 -12.15 0.10 -13.97
CA THR A 106 -11.54 -0.85 -14.90
C THR A 106 -10.08 -0.51 -15.17
N ALA A 107 -9.32 -1.46 -15.73
CA ALA A 107 -7.93 -1.22 -16.13
C ALA A 107 -7.78 -0.03 -17.10
N GLU A 108 -8.69 0.09 -18.07
CA GLU A 108 -8.73 1.18 -19.05
C GLU A 108 -9.06 2.53 -18.43
N GLN A 109 -9.88 2.55 -17.37
CA GLN A 109 -10.16 3.75 -16.60
C GLN A 109 -8.98 4.13 -15.71
N ALA A 110 -8.34 3.13 -15.09
CA ALA A 110 -7.16 3.32 -14.26
C ALA A 110 -5.97 3.92 -15.05
N GLU A 111 -5.84 3.60 -16.33
CA GLU A 111 -4.85 4.26 -17.21
C GLU A 111 -5.10 5.76 -17.39
N LYS A 112 -6.35 6.20 -17.32
CA LYS A 112 -6.73 7.62 -17.45
C LYS A 112 -6.56 8.39 -16.15
N ILE A 113 -6.41 7.69 -15.02
CA ILE A 113 -6.19 8.33 -13.72
C ILE A 113 -4.72 8.67 -13.58
N THR A 114 -4.43 9.89 -13.12
CA THR A 114 -3.06 10.31 -12.86
C THR A 114 -2.65 9.99 -11.41
N PRO A 115 -1.35 9.75 -11.13
CA PRO A 115 -0.87 9.53 -9.76
C PRO A 115 -1.31 10.63 -8.78
N ALA A 116 -1.34 11.89 -9.24
CA ALA A 116 -1.80 13.03 -8.44
C ALA A 116 -3.29 12.91 -8.03
N GLN A 117 -4.16 12.42 -8.91
CA GLN A 117 -5.56 12.16 -8.55
C GLN A 117 -5.65 11.05 -7.49
N VAL A 118 -4.83 10.01 -7.61
CA VAL A 118 -4.80 8.92 -6.63
C VAL A 118 -4.27 9.39 -5.28
N GLN A 119 -3.26 10.25 -5.27
CA GLN A 119 -2.75 10.91 -4.08
C GLN A 119 -3.84 11.71 -3.37
N GLU A 120 -4.63 12.49 -4.13
CA GLU A 120 -5.74 13.27 -3.57
C GLU A 120 -6.80 12.35 -2.95
N ILE A 121 -7.24 11.31 -3.67
CA ILE A 121 -8.17 10.30 -3.12
C ILE A 121 -7.62 9.72 -1.82
N ALA A 122 -6.37 9.25 -1.81
CA ALA A 122 -5.74 8.63 -0.65
C ALA A 122 -5.64 9.60 0.54
N THR A 123 -5.23 10.84 0.30
CA THR A 123 -5.14 11.91 1.30
C THR A 123 -6.51 12.19 1.91
N THR A 124 -7.50 12.41 1.05
CA THR A 124 -8.89 12.70 1.41
C THR A 124 -9.50 11.56 2.22
N ALA A 125 -9.23 10.32 1.81
CA ALA A 125 -9.72 9.11 2.47
C ALA A 125 -9.04 8.86 3.82
N GLU A 126 -7.72 9.08 3.93
CA GLU A 126 -6.96 8.98 5.18
C GLU A 126 -7.44 10.02 6.21
N GLN A 127 -7.60 11.28 5.79
CA GLN A 127 -8.05 12.37 6.66
C GLN A 127 -9.43 12.12 7.28
N HIS A 128 -10.35 11.50 6.53
CA HIS A 128 -11.70 11.21 7.01
C HIS A 128 -11.80 9.86 7.72
N ASN A 129 -10.99 8.89 7.29
CA ASN A 129 -11.00 7.54 7.82
C ASN A 129 -9.56 7.03 7.99
N PRO A 130 -8.91 7.26 9.14
CA PRO A 130 -7.57 6.74 9.41
C PRO A 130 -7.50 5.20 9.41
N GLY A 131 -8.65 4.51 9.47
CA GLY A 131 -8.75 3.06 9.32
C GLY A 131 -8.59 2.55 7.88
N ILE A 132 -8.54 3.46 6.89
CA ILE A 132 -8.26 3.09 5.49
C ILE A 132 -6.89 2.43 5.35
N VAL A 133 -5.93 2.86 6.17
CA VAL A 133 -4.56 2.35 6.18
C VAL A 133 -4.50 0.89 6.65
N ASP A 134 -5.33 0.50 7.63
CA ASP A 134 -5.46 -0.91 8.04
C ASP A 134 -6.00 -1.75 6.89
N ARG A 135 -7.10 -1.33 6.28
CA ARG A 135 -7.77 -2.08 5.20
C ARG A 135 -6.96 -2.20 3.93
N ILE A 136 -6.19 -1.16 3.61
CA ILE A 136 -5.24 -1.19 2.50
C ILE A 136 -4.10 -2.14 2.85
N GLY A 137 -3.58 -2.10 4.08
CA GLY A 137 -2.61 -3.09 4.57
C GLY A 137 -3.10 -4.54 4.46
N ASP A 138 -4.35 -4.80 4.85
CA ASP A 138 -5.00 -6.13 4.69
C ASP A 138 -5.12 -6.57 3.24
N PHE A 139 -5.45 -5.64 2.33
CA PHE A 139 -5.52 -5.94 0.90
C PHE A 139 -4.14 -6.27 0.32
N TYR A 140 -3.15 -5.46 0.65
CA TYR A 140 -1.77 -5.72 0.22
C TYR A 140 -1.26 -7.06 0.79
N ALA A 141 -1.58 -7.40 2.04
CA ALA A 141 -1.22 -8.68 2.64
C ALA A 141 -1.83 -9.89 1.91
N GLN A 142 -3.00 -9.72 1.29
CA GLN A 142 -3.62 -10.73 0.43
C GLN A 142 -3.04 -10.76 -0.99
N HIS A 143 -2.37 -9.70 -1.42
CA HIS A 143 -1.77 -9.54 -2.73
C HIS A 143 -0.24 -9.31 -2.63
N PRO A 144 0.55 -10.34 -2.26
CA PRO A 144 2.00 -10.20 -2.06
C PRO A 144 2.77 -9.71 -3.29
N GLN A 145 2.26 -9.95 -4.51
CA GLN A 145 2.79 -9.36 -5.75
C GLN A 145 2.71 -7.82 -5.77
N LEU A 146 1.68 -7.24 -5.16
CA LEU A 146 1.54 -5.79 -5.05
C LEU A 146 2.45 -5.22 -3.95
N ILE A 147 2.77 -6.01 -2.91
CA ILE A 147 3.73 -5.62 -1.88
C ILE A 147 5.16 -5.54 -2.45
N GLN A 148 5.52 -6.44 -3.37
CA GLN A 148 6.81 -6.35 -4.07
C GLN A 148 6.95 -5.03 -4.84
N ALA A 149 5.84 -4.52 -5.38
CA ALA A 149 5.83 -3.22 -6.07
C ALA A 149 6.03 -2.00 -5.14
N LEU A 150 5.83 -2.15 -3.81
CA LEU A 150 6.12 -1.10 -2.81
C LEU A 150 7.62 -0.74 -2.76
N GLY A 151 8.49 -1.63 -3.26
CA GLY A 151 9.93 -1.44 -3.31
C GLY A 151 10.64 -1.77 -2.00
N GLY A 152 11.96 -1.93 -2.10
CA GLY A 152 12.81 -2.45 -1.03
C GLY A 152 12.65 -1.74 0.33
N ALA A 153 12.47 -0.42 0.36
CA ALA A 153 12.37 0.34 1.62
C ALA A 153 11.12 0.01 2.44
N ALA A 154 9.96 -0.15 1.80
CA ALA A 154 8.73 -0.54 2.48
C ALA A 154 8.80 -1.99 2.97
N LEU A 155 9.36 -2.88 2.13
CA LEU A 155 9.58 -4.29 2.48
C LEU A 155 10.45 -4.45 3.72
N ALA A 156 11.45 -3.58 3.91
CA ALA A 156 12.30 -3.53 5.10
C ALA A 156 11.51 -3.39 6.40
N ILE A 157 10.57 -2.46 6.39
CA ILE A 157 9.82 -2.04 7.57
C ILE A 157 8.82 -3.12 7.91
N VAL A 158 8.16 -3.68 6.89
CA VAL A 158 7.26 -4.82 7.03
C VAL A 158 8.01 -6.03 7.60
N LEU A 159 9.20 -6.35 7.05
CA LEU A 159 10.06 -7.42 7.55
C LEU A 159 10.50 -7.20 9.00
N GLY A 160 10.93 -5.98 9.34
CA GLY A 160 11.31 -5.60 10.70
C GLY A 160 10.16 -5.80 11.69
N LYS A 161 8.94 -5.46 11.30
CA LYS A 161 7.74 -5.64 12.13
C LYS A 161 7.32 -7.11 12.23
N MET A 162 7.35 -7.87 11.14
CA MET A 162 7.07 -9.31 11.15
C MET A 162 8.04 -10.07 12.06
N ALA A 163 9.33 -9.71 12.04
CA ALA A 163 10.34 -10.27 12.95
C ALA A 163 10.08 -9.91 14.43
N GLN A 164 9.49 -8.75 14.71
CA GLN A 164 9.06 -8.36 16.06
C GLN A 164 7.82 -9.14 16.52
N SER A 165 6.85 -9.39 15.63
CA SER A 165 5.63 -10.16 15.94
C SER A 165 5.88 -11.65 16.20
N HIS A 166 7.05 -12.17 15.82
CA HIS A 166 7.50 -13.55 16.05
C HIS A 166 8.26 -13.75 17.38
N ARG A 167 8.28 -12.77 18.29
CA ARG A 167 8.82 -12.89 19.65
C ARG A 167 7.73 -13.01 20.69
#